data_AF-A0A8X6SM56-F1
#
_entry.id   AF-A0A8X6SM56-F1
#
_cell.length_a   1.000
_cell.length_b   1.000
_cell.length_c   1.000
_cell.angle_alpha   90.00
_cell.angle_beta   90.00
_cell.angle_gamma   90.00
#
_symmetry.space_group_name_H-M   'P 1'
#
loop_
_entity.id
_entity.type
_entity.pdbx_description
1 polymer ?
#
loop_
_entity_poly.entity_id
_entity_poly.type
_entity_poly.pdbx_seq_one_letter_code
_entity_poly.pdbx_strand_id
1 'polypeptide(L)'
;MKTAIYATLFHSISTDQKPQHFKCPTGKDSWCFFQAVLVRGEVPGPHVKHVKTPLKETHLAKIMPIYQRLASNELLQRCIRCVTQNANESLHSIIWGKCSKETSATLRRVTIAVCDAVCEFNFGTKNH
;
A
#
# COMPACT_ATOMS: atom_id res chain seq x y z
N MET A 1 8.54 0.96 7.78
CA MET A 1 8.19 0.57 6.39
C MET A 1 9.08 -0.52 5.81
N LYS A 2 10.42 -0.40 5.79
CA LYS A 2 11.32 -1.41 5.18
C LYS A 2 11.08 -2.84 5.67
N THR A 3 11.02 -3.06 6.98
CA THR A 3 10.76 -4.38 7.56
C THR A 3 9.44 -4.97 7.07
N ALA A 4 8.38 -4.16 7.01
CA ALA A 4 7.07 -4.60 6.52
C ALA A 4 7.10 -4.95 5.02
N ILE A 5 7.85 -4.21 4.20
CA ILE A 5 8.05 -4.53 2.77
C ILE A 5 8.73 -5.89 2.64
N TYR A 6 9.82 -6.14 3.37
CA TYR A 6 10.44 -7.46 3.33
C TYR A 6 9.55 -8.55 3.93
N ALA A 7 8.73 -8.23 4.93
CA ALA A 7 7.81 -9.17 5.54
C ALA A 7 6.86 -9.79 4.51
N THR A 8 6.35 -9.03 3.54
CA THR A 8 5.48 -9.60 2.50
C THR A 8 6.22 -10.58 1.60
N LEU A 9 7.48 -10.30 1.22
CA LEU A 9 8.30 -11.23 0.44
C LEU A 9 8.59 -12.52 1.20
N PHE A 10 9.10 -12.40 2.43
CA PHE A 10 9.44 -13.55 3.27
C PHE A 10 8.21 -14.39 3.64
N HIS A 11 7.06 -13.74 3.87
CA HIS A 11 5.78 -14.41 4.06
C HIS A 11 5.38 -15.23 2.83
N SER A 12 5.52 -14.66 1.63
CA SER A 12 5.18 -15.33 0.38
C SER A 12 6.08 -16.52 0.04
N ILE A 13 7.36 -16.50 0.41
CA ILE A 13 8.28 -17.66 0.20
C ILE A 13 8.29 -18.66 1.36
N SER A 14 7.48 -18.42 2.40
CA SER A 14 7.44 -19.26 3.60
C SER A 14 6.75 -20.59 3.32
N THR A 15 7.30 -21.67 3.88
CA THR A 15 6.73 -23.02 3.80
C THR A 15 6.66 -23.66 5.17
N ASP A 16 5.95 -24.79 5.30
CA ASP A 16 5.89 -25.54 6.56
C ASP A 16 7.29 -26.06 6.97
N GLN A 17 8.16 -26.42 6.00
CA GLN A 17 9.53 -26.88 6.26
C GLN A 17 10.50 -25.72 6.54
N LYS A 18 10.22 -24.53 6.00
CA LYS A 18 11.05 -23.33 6.14
C LYS A 18 10.16 -22.12 6.44
N PRO A 19 9.67 -21.99 7.68
CA PRO A 19 8.84 -20.86 8.07
C PRO A 19 9.68 -19.57 8.16
N GLN A 20 9.26 -18.52 7.44
CA GLN A 20 10.02 -17.28 7.28
C GLN A 20 9.24 -16.04 7.78
N HIS A 21 8.53 -16.17 8.90
CA HIS A 21 7.66 -15.10 9.43
C HIS A 21 8.35 -14.09 10.35
N PHE A 22 9.68 -14.15 10.50
CA PHE A 22 10.46 -13.32 11.44
C PHE A 22 10.37 -11.80 11.23
N LYS A 23 9.96 -11.34 10.03
CA LYS A 23 9.70 -9.92 9.75
C LYS A 23 8.23 -9.51 9.82
N CYS A 24 7.32 -10.49 9.91
CA CYS A 24 5.90 -10.20 10.00
C CYS A 24 5.59 -9.51 11.34
N PRO A 25 4.55 -8.67 11.40
CA PRO A 25 4.14 -8.08 12.66
C PRO A 25 3.72 -9.17 13.66
N THR A 26 4.05 -8.97 14.93
CA THR A 26 3.62 -9.83 16.03
C THR A 26 2.30 -9.33 16.61
N GLY A 27 1.63 -10.17 17.40
CA GLY A 27 0.41 -9.80 18.11
C GLY A 27 -0.85 -10.45 17.55
N LYS A 28 -1.92 -10.44 18.34
CA LYS A 28 -3.19 -11.10 18.01
C LYS A 28 -3.88 -10.53 16.77
N ASP A 29 -3.61 -9.27 16.45
CA ASP A 29 -4.15 -8.55 15.29
C ASP A 29 -3.18 -8.54 14.10
N SER A 30 -2.14 -9.37 14.15
CA SER A 30 -1.24 -9.53 13.01
C SER A 30 -1.99 -10.07 11.80
N TRP A 31 -1.77 -9.47 10.63
CA TRP A 31 -2.24 -10.04 9.37
C TRP A 31 -1.54 -11.36 9.02
N CYS A 32 -0.42 -11.67 9.66
CA CYS A 32 0.30 -12.93 9.48
C CYS A 32 -0.33 -14.02 10.34
N PHE A 33 -0.95 -15.01 9.68
CA PHE A 33 -1.59 -16.15 10.35
C PHE A 33 -0.66 -16.86 11.34
N PHE A 34 0.62 -16.96 11.00
CA PHE A 34 1.63 -17.65 11.81
C PHE A 34 1.94 -16.87 13.09
N GLN A 35 2.18 -15.56 12.99
CA GLN A 35 2.49 -14.73 14.16
C GLN A 35 1.27 -14.52 15.06
N ALA A 36 0.07 -14.43 14.48
CA ALA A 36 -1.16 -14.21 15.23
C ALA A 36 -1.50 -15.35 16.19
N VAL A 37 -1.23 -16.60 15.79
CA VAL A 37 -1.51 -17.80 16.60
C VAL A 37 -0.40 -18.16 17.57
N LEU A 38 0.86 -17.85 17.23
CA LEU A 38 1.99 -18.07 18.15
C LEU A 38 1.83 -17.30 19.48
N VAL A 39 1.27 -16.09 19.43
CA VAL A 39 1.00 -15.29 20.64
C VAL A 39 -0.07 -15.93 21.53
N ARG A 40 -0.89 -16.84 20.99
CA ARG A 40 -1.91 -17.60 21.75
C ARG A 40 -1.38 -18.95 22.25
N GLY A 41 -0.13 -19.30 21.93
CA GLY A 41 0.43 -20.64 22.21
C GLY A 41 -0.15 -21.73 21.30
N GLU A 42 -0.77 -21.35 20.19
CA GLU A 42 -1.38 -22.28 19.24
C GLU A 42 -0.40 -22.65 18.12
N VAL A 43 -0.61 -23.83 17.54
CA VAL A 43 0.20 -24.31 16.41
C VAL A 43 -0.28 -23.68 15.10
N PRO A 44 0.60 -23.05 14.31
CA PRO A 44 0.22 -22.50 13.01
C PRO A 44 -0.32 -23.56 12.04
N GLY A 45 -1.36 -23.18 11.30
CA GLY A 45 -1.91 -24.00 10.22
C GLY A 45 -0.97 -24.15 9.03
N PRO A 46 -1.31 -25.02 8.06
CA PRO A 46 -0.43 -25.32 6.93
C PRO A 46 -0.34 -24.14 5.95
N HIS A 47 0.88 -23.82 5.49
CA HIS A 47 1.13 -22.66 4.63
C HIS A 47 0.32 -22.69 3.33
N VAL A 48 0.07 -23.87 2.77
CA VAL A 48 -0.73 -24.05 1.53
C VAL A 48 -2.15 -23.49 1.63
N LYS A 49 -2.72 -23.41 2.84
CA LYS A 49 -4.07 -22.86 3.07
C LYS A 49 -4.06 -21.37 3.40
N HIS A 50 -2.97 -20.87 3.97
CA HIS A 50 -2.95 -19.55 4.61
C HIS A 50 -2.08 -18.52 3.88
N VAL A 51 -1.07 -18.94 3.12
CA VAL A 51 -0.29 -18.04 2.26
C VAL A 51 -1.04 -17.87 0.94
N LYS A 52 -1.67 -16.70 0.75
CA LYS A 52 -2.50 -16.42 -0.43
C LYS A 52 -1.69 -16.27 -1.73
N THR A 53 -0.46 -15.80 -1.62
CA THR A 53 0.42 -15.51 -2.77
C THR A 53 1.76 -16.22 -2.61
N PRO A 54 1.79 -17.57 -2.70
CA PRO A 54 3.01 -18.33 -2.51
C PRO A 54 3.99 -18.07 -3.66
N LEU A 55 5.27 -17.89 -3.32
CA LEU A 55 6.37 -17.70 -4.26
C LEU A 55 7.41 -18.80 -4.08
N LYS A 56 7.92 -19.33 -5.19
CA LYS A 56 9.05 -20.27 -5.17
C LYS A 56 10.32 -19.51 -4.82
N GLU A 57 11.12 -20.06 -3.90
CA GLU A 57 12.40 -19.47 -3.49
C GLU A 57 13.38 -19.31 -4.66
N THR A 58 13.28 -20.15 -5.70
CA THR A 58 14.08 -20.03 -6.93
C THR A 58 13.89 -18.70 -7.67
N HIS A 59 12.77 -18.01 -7.46
CA HIS A 59 12.51 -16.70 -8.06
C HIS A 59 13.00 -15.53 -7.18
N LEU A 60 13.45 -15.81 -5.96
CA LEU A 60 13.84 -14.78 -5.00
C LEU A 60 14.95 -13.89 -5.54
N ALA A 61 15.96 -14.47 -6.18
CA ALA A 61 17.07 -13.72 -6.77
C ALA A 61 16.61 -12.68 -7.82
N LYS A 62 15.53 -12.98 -8.56
CA LYS A 62 14.97 -12.07 -9.58
C LYS A 62 14.08 -10.98 -8.96
N ILE A 63 13.40 -11.30 -7.86
CA ILE A 63 12.42 -10.42 -7.21
C ILE A 63 13.08 -9.50 -6.17
N MET A 64 14.14 -9.96 -5.51
CA MET A 64 14.83 -9.23 -4.44
C MET A 64 15.25 -7.80 -4.83
N PRO A 65 15.80 -7.54 -6.04
CA PRO A 65 16.15 -6.17 -6.43
C PRO A 65 14.95 -5.21 -6.44
N ILE A 66 13.75 -5.71 -6.78
CA ILE A 66 12.51 -4.92 -6.75
C ILE A 66 12.18 -4.56 -5.32
N TYR A 67 12.24 -5.51 -4.39
CA TYR A 67 11.99 -5.26 -2.97
C TYR A 67 13.03 -4.35 -2.33
N GLN A 68 14.30 -4.46 -2.72
CA GLN A 68 15.35 -3.54 -2.30
C GLN A 68 15.07 -2.10 -2.74
N ARG A 69 14.65 -1.92 -3.99
CA ARG A 69 14.21 -0.61 -4.51
C ARG A 69 12.96 -0.10 -3.78
N LEU A 70 11.99 -0.97 -3.50
CA LEU A 70 10.80 -0.59 -2.73
C LEU A 70 11.16 -0.17 -1.29
N ALA A 71 12.17 -0.78 -0.71
CA ALA A 71 12.67 -0.49 0.63
C ALA A 71 13.75 0.60 0.66
N SER A 72 14.01 1.31 -0.46
CA SER A 72 15.01 2.38 -0.52
C SER A 72 14.58 3.60 0.30
N ASN A 73 15.55 4.36 0.84
CA ASN A 73 15.21 5.55 1.62
C ASN A 73 14.56 6.62 0.74
N GLU A 74 15.05 6.75 -0.49
CA GLU A 74 14.64 7.76 -1.47
C GLU A 74 13.16 7.56 -1.83
N LEU A 75 12.73 6.32 -2.06
CA LEU A 75 11.32 6.03 -2.32
C LEU A 75 10.46 6.20 -1.07
N LEU A 76 10.92 5.68 0.06
CA LEU A 76 10.14 5.73 1.30
C LEU A 76 9.97 7.13 1.86
N GLN A 77 10.96 8.02 1.69
CA GLN A 77 10.84 9.43 2.09
C GLN A 77 9.65 10.12 1.41
N ARG A 78 9.31 9.73 0.18
CA ARG A 78 8.12 10.25 -0.51
C ARG A 78 6.81 9.80 0.16
N CYS A 79 6.79 8.60 0.74
CA CYS A 79 5.62 8.08 1.47
C CYS A 79 5.40 8.74 2.83
N ILE A 80 6.48 9.21 3.49
CA ILE A 80 6.39 9.85 4.83
C ILE A 80 5.60 11.16 4.78
N ARG A 81 5.62 11.85 3.63
CA ARG A 81 4.93 13.13 3.47
C ARG A 81 3.41 13.00 3.44
N CYS A 82 2.87 11.77 3.45
CA CYS A 82 1.44 11.47 3.31
C CYS A 82 0.77 12.16 2.11
N VAL A 83 1.55 12.51 1.08
CA VAL A 83 1.05 13.11 -0.15
C VAL A 83 0.55 11.99 -1.05
N THR A 84 -0.53 12.26 -1.78
CA THR A 84 -1.05 11.34 -2.79
C THR A 84 0.05 11.03 -3.83
N GLN A 85 0.19 9.75 -4.20
CA GLN A 85 1.11 9.33 -5.26
C GLN A 85 0.68 9.84 -6.65
N ASN A 86 -0.58 10.24 -6.79
CA ASN A 86 -1.17 10.75 -8.03
C ASN A 86 -1.89 12.08 -7.79
N ALA A 87 -1.11 13.15 -7.55
CA ALA A 87 -1.65 14.48 -7.32
C ALA A 87 -2.59 14.93 -8.45
N ASN A 88 -2.29 14.55 -9.69
CA ASN A 88 -3.11 14.88 -10.86
C ASN A 88 -4.48 14.21 -10.80
N GLU A 89 -4.55 12.90 -10.53
CA GLU A 89 -5.83 12.20 -10.40
C GLU A 89 -6.63 12.66 -9.19
N SER A 90 -5.95 12.97 -8.08
CA SER A 90 -6.59 13.55 -6.90
C SER A 90 -7.22 14.91 -7.22
N LEU A 91 -6.50 15.80 -7.92
CA LEU A 91 -7.02 17.09 -8.34
C LEU A 91 -8.17 16.93 -9.35
N HIS A 92 -7.98 16.06 -10.35
CA HIS A 92 -9.01 15.75 -11.34
C HIS A 92 -10.30 15.24 -10.69
N SER A 93 -10.21 14.39 -9.66
CA SER A 93 -11.38 13.91 -8.93
C SER A 93 -12.20 15.06 -8.32
N ILE A 94 -11.53 16.07 -7.74
CA ILE A 94 -12.20 17.26 -7.18
C ILE A 94 -12.83 18.11 -8.31
N ILE A 95 -12.09 18.35 -9.39
CA ILE A 95 -12.61 19.10 -10.56
C ILE A 95 -13.86 18.43 -11.11
N TRP A 96 -13.84 17.11 -11.32
CA TRP A 96 -14.96 16.36 -11.88
C TRP A 96 -16.13 16.20 -10.91
N GLY A 97 -15.86 16.22 -9.60
CA GLY A 97 -16.91 16.32 -8.58
C GLY A 97 -17.68 17.64 -8.63
N LYS A 98 -17.01 18.75 -8.99
CA LYS A 98 -17.62 20.08 -9.13
C LYS A 98 -18.24 20.31 -10.51
N CYS A 99 -17.62 19.79 -11.57
CA CYS A 99 -18.09 19.90 -12.95
C CYS A 99 -17.89 18.58 -13.68
N SER A 100 -18.96 17.81 -13.88
CA SER A 100 -18.86 16.49 -14.53
C SER A 100 -18.25 16.58 -15.92
N LYS A 101 -17.34 15.63 -16.20
CA LYS A 101 -16.72 15.44 -17.52
C LYS A 101 -17.68 14.85 -18.56
N GLU A 102 -18.77 14.23 -18.11
CA GLU A 102 -19.74 13.54 -18.96
C GLU A 102 -20.87 14.46 -19.46
N THR A 103 -20.88 15.72 -19.00
CA THR A 103 -21.92 16.70 -19.32
C THR A 103 -21.31 17.94 -19.95
N SER A 104 -21.93 18.49 -20.99
CA SER A 104 -21.51 19.75 -21.59
C SER A 104 -21.66 20.90 -20.58
N ALA A 105 -20.62 21.73 -20.47
CA ALA A 105 -20.60 22.92 -19.64
C ALA A 105 -19.99 24.09 -20.41
N THR A 106 -20.37 25.32 -20.06
CA THR A 106 -19.75 26.51 -20.63
C THR A 106 -18.32 26.66 -20.11
N LEU A 107 -17.44 27.29 -20.90
CA LEU A 107 -16.07 27.58 -20.50
C LEU A 107 -16.01 28.27 -19.14
N ARG A 108 -16.88 29.26 -18.92
CA ARG A 108 -16.98 29.99 -17.65
C ARG A 108 -17.25 29.07 -16.44
N ARG A 109 -18.15 28.09 -16.59
CA ARG A 109 -18.47 27.13 -15.52
C ARG A 109 -17.29 26.20 -15.23
N VAL A 110 -16.62 25.73 -16.28
CA VAL A 110 -15.42 24.89 -16.14
C VAL A 110 -14.31 25.67 -15.43
N THR A 111 -14.05 26.92 -15.82
CA THR A 111 -13.02 27.77 -15.19
C THR A 111 -13.29 27.96 -13.70
N ILE A 112 -14.53 28.28 -13.30
CA ILE A 112 -14.89 28.45 -11.89
C ILE A 112 -14.66 27.14 -11.11
N ALA A 113 -15.11 26.01 -11.65
CA ALA A 113 -14.95 24.71 -11.01
C ALA A 113 -13.48 24.32 -10.81
N VAL A 114 -12.63 24.61 -11.81
CA VAL A 114 -11.18 24.38 -11.72
C VAL A 114 -10.55 25.29 -10.67
N CYS A 115 -10.86 26.59 -10.65
CA CYS A 115 -10.33 27.51 -9.65
C CYS A 115 -10.70 27.07 -8.22
N ASP A 116 -11.96 26.73 -8.00
CA ASP A 116 -12.44 26.25 -6.70
C ASP A 116 -11.79 24.92 -6.29
N ALA A 117 -11.66 23.97 -7.22
CA ALA A 117 -10.98 22.69 -6.99
C ALA A 117 -9.49 22.86 -6.64
N VAL A 118 -8.78 23.78 -7.31
CA VAL A 118 -7.36 24.07 -7.02
C VAL A 118 -7.22 24.70 -5.64
N CYS A 119 -8.12 25.61 -5.26
CA CYS A 119 -8.15 26.15 -3.90
C CYS A 119 -8.34 25.02 -2.88
N GLU A 120 -9.39 24.21 -3.03
CA GLU A 120 -9.69 23.10 -2.11
C GLU A 120 -8.53 22.09 -2.01
N PHE A 121 -7.94 21.70 -3.15
CA PHE A 121 -6.81 20.78 -3.20
C PHE A 121 -5.58 21.34 -2.45
N ASN A 122 -5.27 22.63 -2.64
CA ASN A 122 -4.12 23.26 -2.01
C ASN A 122 -4.34 23.58 -0.52
N PHE A 123 -5.57 23.88 -0.12
CA PHE A 123 -5.92 24.07 1.29
C PHE A 123 -5.91 22.74 2.07
N GLY A 124 -6.15 21.62 1.37
CA GLY A 124 -6.24 20.29 1.98
C GLY A 124 -7.47 20.15 2.88
N THR A 125 -7.64 18.96 3.46
CA THR A 125 -8.65 18.76 4.50
C THR A 125 -8.17 19.36 5.82
N LYS A 126 -8.99 20.16 6.49
CA LYS A 126 -8.77 20.47 7.91
C LYS A 126 -8.81 19.15 8.66
N ASN A 127 -7.71 18.80 9.31
CA ASN A 127 -7.47 17.55 10.04
C ASN A 127 -8.73 17.03 10.79
N HIS A 128 -9.08 15.77 10.55
CA HIS A 128 -9.89 14.94 11.46
C HIS A 128 -8.96 13.97 12.18
#